data_AF-A0A0H3XSS2-F1
#
_entry.id   AF-A0A0H3XSS2-F1
#
_cell.length_a   1.000
_cell.length_b   1.000
_cell.length_c   1.000
_cell.angle_alpha   90.00
_cell.angle_beta   90.00
_cell.angle_gamma   90.00
#
_symmetry.space_group_name_H-M   'P 1'
#
loop_
_entity.id
_entity.type
_entity.pdbx_description
1 polymer ?
#
loop_
_entity_poly.entity_id
_entity_poly.type
_entity_poly.pdbx_seq_one_letter_code
_entity_poly.pdbx_strand_id
1 'polypeptide(L)'
;SFLKPSPRVLVCVPCGSTQVERRAIRESALGAGAREVHLIDEPMAAAIGAGLRVSEPTGSMVVDIGGGTTEVAVISLNGVVYSSSVRIG
;
A
#
# COMPACT_ATOMS: atom_id res chain seq x y z
N SER A 1 -3.68 32.97 -4.01
CA SER A 1 -2.85 32.30 -2.98
C SER A 1 -1.46 32.08 -3.56
N PHE A 2 -0.41 32.65 -2.97
CA PHE A 2 0.93 32.77 -3.57
C PHE A 2 1.87 31.56 -3.34
N LEU A 3 1.40 30.50 -2.68
CA LEU A 3 2.12 29.23 -2.54
C LEU A 3 1.13 28.08 -2.75
N LYS A 4 1.29 27.33 -3.85
CA LYS A 4 0.58 26.06 -4.03
C LYS A 4 1.40 24.99 -3.30
N PRO A 5 0.89 24.37 -2.22
CA PRO A 5 1.64 23.35 -1.49
C PRO A 5 2.02 22.20 -2.42
N SER A 6 3.27 21.74 -2.34
CA SER A 6 3.76 20.56 -3.06
C SER A 6 4.06 19.44 -2.06
N PRO A 7 3.04 18.65 -1.67
CA PRO A 7 3.17 17.66 -0.60
C PRO A 7 3.95 16.43 -1.07
N ARG A 8 4.49 15.69 -0.10
CA ARG A 8 4.90 14.29 -0.29
C ARG A 8 3.68 13.41 -0.09
N VAL A 9 3.43 12.48 -0.98
CA VAL A 9 2.23 11.63 -0.98
C VAL A 9 2.65 10.16 -0.86
N LEU A 10 1.96 9.43 0.01
CA LEU A 10 2.03 7.98 0.10
C LEU A 10 0.68 7.42 -0.38
N VAL A 11 0.71 6.45 -1.29
CA VAL A 11 -0.50 5.81 -1.83
C VAL A 11 -0.43 4.31 -1.58
N CYS A 12 -1.47 3.76 -0.96
CA CYS A 12 -1.64 2.31 -0.86
C CYS A 12 -2.03 1.74 -2.23
N VAL A 13 -1.45 0.60 -2.58
CA VAL A 13 -1.78 -0.13 -3.82
C VAL A 13 -1.96 -1.61 -3.52
N PRO A 14 -2.86 -2.31 -4.22
CA PRO A 14 -2.99 -3.76 -4.08
C PRO A 14 -1.65 -4.47 -4.25
N CYS A 15 -1.42 -5.52 -3.47
CA CYS A 15 -0.13 -6.22 -3.52
C CYS A 15 0.12 -6.81 -4.92
N GLY A 16 -0.95 -7.26 -5.58
CA GLY A 16 -0.95 -7.80 -6.94
C GLY A 16 -0.91 -6.78 -8.08
N SER A 17 -0.82 -5.46 -7.80
CA SER A 17 -0.79 -4.45 -8.87
C SER A 17 0.41 -4.61 -9.81
N THR A 18 0.12 -4.61 -11.09
CA THR A 18 1.12 -4.64 -12.17
C THR A 18 1.98 -3.37 -12.18
N GLN A 19 3.15 -3.42 -12.82
CA GLN A 19 4.00 -2.23 -12.96
C GLN A 19 3.31 -1.10 -13.73
N VAL A 20 2.43 -1.43 -14.68
CA VAL A 20 1.66 -0.44 -15.45
C VAL A 20 0.67 0.28 -14.55
N GLU A 21 -0.08 -0.45 -13.72
CA GLU A 21 -1.01 0.14 -12.75
C GLU A 21 -0.28 1.00 -11.71
N ARG A 22 0.80 0.49 -11.12
CA ARG A 22 1.64 1.23 -10.15
C ARG A 22 2.19 2.52 -10.76
N ARG A 23 2.62 2.48 -12.02
CA ARG A 23 3.10 3.67 -12.75
C ARG A 23 1.97 4.67 -12.98
N ALA A 24 0.80 4.22 -13.42
CA ALA A 24 -0.36 5.08 -13.66
C ALA A 24 -0.79 5.82 -12.38
N ILE A 25 -0.80 5.12 -11.24
CA ILE A 25 -1.12 5.72 -9.92
C ILE A 25 -0.09 6.79 -9.54
N ARG A 26 1.20 6.49 -9.70
CA ARG A 26 2.28 7.43 -9.43
C ARG A 26 2.19 8.70 -10.29
N GLU A 27 2.02 8.53 -11.60
CA GLU A 27 1.89 9.64 -12.55
C GLU A 27 0.64 10.48 -12.26
N SER A 28 -0.47 9.85 -11.87
CA SER A 28 -1.70 10.55 -11.47
C SER A 28 -1.48 11.44 -10.23
N ALA A 29 -0.82 10.90 -9.20
CA ALA A 29 -0.53 11.67 -7.98
C ALA A 29 0.47 12.82 -8.24
N LEU A 30 1.49 12.61 -9.09
CA LEU A 30 2.39 13.67 -9.53
C LEU A 30 1.65 14.75 -10.33
N GLY A 31 0.80 14.36 -11.27
CA GLY A 31 -0.04 15.27 -12.06
C GLY A 31 -1.02 16.09 -11.21
N ALA A 32 -1.43 15.56 -10.07
CA ALA A 32 -2.26 16.26 -9.08
C ALA A 32 -1.48 17.30 -8.24
N GLY A 33 -0.15 17.40 -8.39
CA GLY A 33 0.69 18.40 -7.72
C GLY A 33 1.54 17.85 -6.57
N ALA A 34 1.68 16.53 -6.43
CA ALA A 34 2.62 15.95 -5.48
C ALA A 34 4.08 16.26 -5.87
N ARG A 35 4.91 16.56 -4.88
CA ARG A 35 6.37 16.71 -5.06
C ARG A 35 7.06 15.37 -5.17
N GLU A 36 6.58 14.40 -4.42
CA GLU A 36 7.14 13.06 -4.31
C GLU A 36 5.99 12.09 -4.06
N VAL A 37 6.04 10.92 -4.68
CA VAL A 37 5.04 9.87 -4.51
C VAL A 37 5.74 8.57 -4.13
N HIS A 38 5.32 7.98 -3.03
CA HIS A 38 5.70 6.63 -2.63
C HIS A 38 4.48 5.72 -2.73
N LEU A 39 4.72 4.45 -3.05
CA LEU A 39 3.70 3.43 -3.03
C LEU A 39 4.00 2.49 -1.87
N ILE A 40 2.97 2.06 -1.17
CA ILE A 40 3.02 1.03 -0.13
C ILE A 40 2.00 -0.04 -0.49
N ASP A 41 2.32 -1.30 -0.25
CA ASP A 41 1.36 -2.39 -0.47
C ASP A 41 0.23 -2.29 0.57
N GLU A 42 -1.02 -2.41 0.13
CA GLU A 42 -2.22 -2.42 0.97
C GLU A 42 -2.09 -3.29 2.23
N PRO A 43 -1.71 -4.58 2.15
CA PRO A 43 -1.59 -5.41 3.35
C PRO A 43 -0.53 -4.91 4.34
N MET A 44 0.56 -4.30 3.85
CA MET A 44 1.58 -3.72 4.74
C MET A 44 1.02 -2.49 5.47
N ALA A 45 0.33 -1.61 4.74
CA ALA A 45 -0.33 -0.45 5.35
C ALA A 45 -1.40 -0.86 6.37
N ALA A 46 -2.22 -1.87 6.03
CA ALA A 46 -3.24 -2.42 6.94
C ALA A 46 -2.61 -3.02 8.20
N ALA A 47 -1.54 -3.82 8.07
CA ALA A 47 -0.84 -4.41 9.20
C ALA A 47 -0.24 -3.35 10.14
N ILE A 48 0.38 -2.30 9.59
CA ILE A 48 0.88 -1.16 10.37
C ILE A 48 -0.28 -0.44 11.07
N GLY A 49 -1.36 -0.15 10.34
CA GLY A 49 -2.55 0.52 10.88
C GLY A 49 -3.24 -0.28 12.00
N ALA A 50 -3.18 -1.60 11.94
CA ALA A 50 -3.68 -2.52 12.96
C ALA A 50 -2.72 -2.75 14.14
N GLY A 51 -1.52 -2.15 14.14
CA GLY A 51 -0.54 -2.28 15.21
C GLY A 51 0.16 -3.65 15.24
N LEU A 52 0.23 -4.36 14.13
CA LEU A 52 0.96 -5.62 14.04
C LEU A 52 2.49 -5.37 14.09
N ARG A 53 3.23 -6.32 14.67
CA ARG A 53 4.70 -6.27 14.85
C ARG A 53 5.44 -6.58 13.54
N VAL A 54 5.22 -5.77 12.50
CA VAL A 54 5.72 -6.02 11.14
C VAL A 54 7.24 -6.02 11.02
N SER A 55 7.95 -5.30 11.89
CA SER A 55 9.41 -5.19 11.90
C SER A 55 10.13 -6.33 12.63
N GLU A 56 9.40 -7.14 13.40
CA GLU A 56 9.97 -8.19 14.22
C GLU A 56 10.13 -9.51 13.44
N PRO A 57 11.02 -10.41 13.86
CA PRO A 57 11.14 -11.76 13.30
C PRO A 57 9.98 -12.68 13.73
N THR A 58 8.74 -12.18 13.69
CA THR A 58 7.51 -12.92 13.98
C THR A 58 6.57 -12.79 12.78
N GLY A 59 5.99 -13.90 12.35
CA GLY A 59 4.96 -13.88 11.31
C GLY A 59 3.68 -13.20 11.80
N SER A 60 3.30 -12.10 11.15
CA SER A 60 2.04 -11.39 11.38
C SER A 60 1.14 -11.57 10.17
N MET A 61 -0.04 -12.16 10.37
CA MET A 61 -1.03 -12.31 9.29
C MET A 61 -2.04 -11.16 9.35
N VAL A 62 -2.39 -10.61 8.19
CA VAL A 62 -3.45 -9.63 8.00
C VAL A 62 -4.39 -10.08 6.89
N VAL A 63 -5.68 -9.83 7.09
CA VAL A 63 -6.74 -10.01 6.08
C VAL A 63 -7.45 -8.67 5.98
N ASP A 64 -7.21 -7.95 4.88
CA ASP A 64 -7.81 -6.66 4.61
C ASP A 64 -8.94 -6.83 3.60
N ILE A 65 -10.18 -6.62 4.05
CA ILE A 65 -11.40 -6.78 3.25
C ILE A 65 -11.85 -5.39 2.81
N GLY A 66 -11.50 -5.02 1.58
CA GLY A 66 -11.91 -3.77 0.95
C GLY A 66 -13.23 -3.91 0.19
N GLY A 67 -13.64 -2.84 -0.51
CA GLY A 67 -14.92 -2.85 -1.24
C GLY A 67 -14.95 -3.67 -2.54
N GLY A 68 -13.79 -4.06 -3.08
CA GLY A 68 -13.69 -4.83 -4.32
C GLY A 68 -12.61 -5.90 -4.33
N THR A 69 -11.76 -5.92 -3.30
CA THR A 69 -10.68 -6.89 -3.12
C THR A 69 -10.56 -7.27 -1.66
N THR A 70 -10.15 -8.51 -1.43
CA THR A 70 -9.64 -8.96 -0.14
C THR A 70 -8.17 -9.29 -0.32
N GLU A 71 -7.31 -8.60 0.42
CA GLU A 71 -5.87 -8.83 0.45
C GLU A 71 -5.53 -9.67 1.69
N VAL A 72 -4.82 -10.77 1.50
CA VAL A 72 -4.31 -11.61 2.58
C VAL A 72 -2.79 -11.58 2.52
N ALA A 73 -2.13 -11.30 3.63
CA ALA A 73 -0.68 -11.33 3.68
C ALA A 73 -0.12 -11.86 5.01
N VAL A 74 1.08 -12.44 4.92
CA VAL A 74 1.93 -12.76 6.07
C VAL A 74 3.17 -11.88 5.98
N ILE A 75 3.48 -11.17 7.06
CA ILE A 75 4.54 -10.16 7.13
C ILE A 75 5.53 -10.51 8.24
N SER A 76 6.82 -10.30 8.00
CA SER A 76 7.90 -10.43 8.98
C SER A 76 9.09 -9.58 8.54
N LEU A 77 9.87 -9.01 9.47
CA LEU A 77 11.08 -8.23 9.16
C LEU A 77 10.87 -7.14 8.10
N ASN A 78 9.77 -6.39 8.19
CA ASN A 78 9.31 -5.36 7.24
C ASN A 78 9.07 -5.88 5.81
N GLY A 79 9.07 -7.19 5.59
CA GLY A 79 8.84 -7.83 4.30
C GLY A 79 7.50 -8.58 4.28
N VAL A 80 6.82 -8.52 3.15
CA VAL A 80 5.70 -9.42 2.85
C VAL A 80 6.28 -10.78 2.48
N VAL A 81 6.08 -11.78 3.33
CA VAL A 81 6.54 -13.16 3.13
C VAL A 81 5.63 -13.91 2.17
N TYR A 82 4.33 -13.65 2.28
CA TYR A 82 3.30 -14.20 1.39
C TYR A 82 2.22 -13.14 1.19
N SER A 83 1.66 -13.08 -0.01
CA SER A 83 0.48 -12.29 -0.32
C SER A 83 -0.42 -12.99 -1.33
N SER A 84 -1.72 -12.75 -1.18
CA SER A 84 -2.75 -13.15 -2.12
C SER A 84 -3.83 -12.07 -2.18
N SER A 85 -4.37 -11.87 -3.37
CA SER A 85 -5.44 -10.91 -3.63
C SER A 85 -6.56 -11.64 -4.35
N VAL A 86 -7.79 -11.47 -3.87
CA VAL A 86 -8.99 -11.95 -4.54
C VAL A 86 -9.91 -10.78 -4.83
N ARG A 87 -10.55 -10.78 -6.01
CA ARG A 87 -11.47 -9.71 -6.46
C ARG A 87 -12.88 -9.88 -5.89
N ILE A 88 -12.96 -9.97 -4.57
CA ILE A 88 -14.18 -10.10 -3.78
C ILE A 88 -13.95 -9.29 -2.51
N GLY A 89 -14.95 -8.50 -2.09
CA GLY A 89 -14.94 -7.66 -0.90
C GLY A 89 -16.24 -7.77 -0.14
#